data_AF-J9DTD6-F1
#
_entry.id   AF-J9DTD6-F1
#
_cell.length_a   1.000
_cell.length_b   1.000
_cell.length_c   1.000
_cell.angle_alpha   90.00
_cell.angle_beta   90.00
_cell.angle_gamma   90.00
#
_symmetry.space_group_name_H-M   'P 1'
#
loop_
_entity.id
_entity.type
_entity.pdbx_description
1 polymer ?
#
loop_
_entity_poly.entity_id
_entity_poly.type
_entity_poly.pdbx_seq_one_letter_code
_entity_poly.pdbx_strand_id
1 'polypeptide(L)'
;METNEHNNMGDPNTVESFVKESEFADLHECLKNLLLDVLHKFTVTLAEHIVNSESNGNDFQNNWYLYVTGRFKNVFLKHWRDLFEFREALEKELFKEFAIDNNVMENYNQFKALMA
;
A
#
# COMPACT_ATOMS: atom_id res chain seq x y z
N MET A 1 -28.41 39.00 19.78
CA MET A 1 -27.96 37.60 19.83
C MET A 1 -29.15 36.75 19.44
N GLU A 2 -29.24 36.36 18.17
CA GLU A 2 -30.11 35.27 17.75
C GLU A 2 -29.32 34.47 16.70
N THR A 3 -28.81 33.34 17.16
CA THR A 3 -28.12 32.31 16.38
C THR A 3 -29.15 31.61 15.51
N ASN A 4 -29.21 31.98 14.23
CA ASN A 4 -30.03 31.27 13.25
C ASN A 4 -29.17 30.16 12.61
N GLU A 5 -28.89 29.11 13.40
CA GLU A 5 -28.36 27.86 12.88
C GLU A 5 -29.50 27.16 12.14
N HIS A 6 -29.58 27.40 10.83
CA HIS A 6 -30.38 26.56 9.93
C HIS A 6 -29.79 25.15 9.98
N ASN A 7 -30.39 24.30 10.81
CA ASN A 7 -30.15 22.87 10.83
C ASN A 7 -30.60 22.27 9.49
N ASN A 8 -29.73 22.32 8.49
CA ASN A 8 -29.92 21.76 7.14
C ASN A 8 -29.79 20.22 7.12
N MET A 9 -30.12 19.56 8.23
CA MET A 9 -29.99 18.12 8.43
C MET A 9 -31.29 17.36 8.11
N GLY A 10 -32.33 18.07 7.65
CA GLY A 10 -33.65 17.54 7.29
C GLY A 10 -33.87 17.31 5.79
N ASP A 11 -32.94 17.69 4.91
CA ASP A 11 -33.04 17.41 3.47
C ASP A 11 -32.57 15.97 3.18
N PRO A 12 -33.44 15.08 2.67
CA PRO A 12 -33.09 13.71 2.32
C PRO A 12 -31.89 13.59 1.39
N ASN A 13 -31.68 14.55 0.48
CA ASN A 13 -30.54 14.55 -0.44
C ASN A 13 -29.22 14.83 0.27
N THR A 14 -29.25 15.67 1.31
CA THR A 14 -28.07 15.99 2.13
C THR A 14 -27.67 14.79 3.00
N VAL A 15 -28.66 14.09 3.57
CA VAL A 15 -28.43 12.86 4.35
C VAL A 15 -27.91 11.72 3.46
N GLU A 16 -28.49 11.53 2.27
CA GLU A 16 -28.03 10.50 1.32
C GLU A 16 -26.60 10.77 0.84
N SER A 17 -26.24 12.03 0.55
CA SER A 17 -24.88 12.41 0.17
C SER A 17 -23.88 12.14 1.30
N PHE A 18 -24.24 12.45 2.55
CA PHE A 18 -23.37 12.19 3.70
C PHE A 18 -23.12 10.69 3.91
N VAL A 19 -24.17 9.86 3.78
CA VAL A 19 -24.03 8.40 3.88
C VAL A 19 -23.08 7.88 2.79
N LYS A 20 -23.24 8.31 1.53
CA LYS A 20 -22.36 7.90 0.43
C LYS A 20 -20.90 8.28 0.67
N GLU A 21 -20.65 9.49 1.18
CA GLU A 21 -19.30 9.97 1.49
C GLU A 21 -18.66 9.16 2.63
N SER A 22 -19.44 8.83 3.67
CA SER A 22 -18.98 7.97 4.77
C SER A 22 -18.62 6.56 4.30
N GLU A 23 -19.50 5.91 3.53
CA GLU A 23 -19.27 4.57 2.99
C GLU A 23 -18.06 4.56 2.03
N PHE A 24 -17.89 5.63 1.24
CA PHE A 24 -16.70 5.79 0.40
C PHE A 24 -15.43 5.87 1.26
N ALA A 25 -15.41 6.70 2.30
CA ALA A 25 -14.25 6.84 3.18
C ALA A 25 -13.88 5.50 3.85
N ASP A 26 -14.86 4.74 4.32
CA ASP A 26 -14.64 3.43 4.95
C ASP A 26 -14.06 2.40 3.96
N LEU A 27 -14.60 2.33 2.74
CA LEU A 27 -14.09 1.43 1.70
C LEU A 27 -12.70 1.87 1.21
N HIS A 28 -12.46 3.17 1.13
CA HIS A 28 -11.18 3.72 0.73
C HIS A 28 -10.08 3.39 1.74
N GLU A 29 -10.38 3.52 3.03
CA GLU A 29 -9.49 3.11 4.11
C GLU A 29 -9.26 1.58 4.10
N CYS A 30 -10.31 0.79 3.84
CA CYS A 30 -10.20 -0.66 3.69
C CYS A 30 -9.25 -1.03 2.53
N LEU A 31 -9.38 -0.36 1.37
CA LEU A 31 -8.51 -0.57 0.22
C LEU A 31 -7.04 -0.26 0.56
N LYS A 32 -6.78 0.87 1.21
CA LYS A 32 -5.43 1.26 1.66
C LYS A 32 -4.82 0.17 2.54
N ASN A 33 -5.57 -0.29 3.55
CA ASN A 33 -5.10 -1.30 4.50
C ASN A 33 -4.89 -2.67 3.83
N LEU A 34 -5.74 -3.05 2.88
CA LEU A 34 -5.58 -4.27 2.08
C LEU A 34 -4.29 -4.24 1.25
N LEU A 35 -4.03 -3.11 0.57
CA LEU A 35 -2.82 -2.95 -0.23
C LEU A 35 -1.56 -2.98 0.65
N LEU A 36 -1.59 -2.31 1.80
CA LEU A 36 -0.50 -2.35 2.78
C LEU A 36 -0.23 -3.77 3.27
N ASP A 37 -1.25 -4.53 3.66
CA ASP A 37 -1.09 -5.91 4.15
C ASP A 37 -0.54 -6.84 3.06
N VAL A 38 -1.03 -6.72 1.82
CA VAL A 38 -0.52 -7.51 0.69
C VAL A 38 0.96 -7.20 0.44
N LEU A 39 1.34 -5.92 0.38
CA LEU A 39 2.73 -5.52 0.15
C LEU A 39 3.64 -5.92 1.32
N HIS A 40 3.15 -5.83 2.55
CA HIS A 40 3.88 -6.28 3.73
C HIS A 40 4.16 -7.79 3.68
N LYS A 41 3.18 -8.62 3.31
CA LYS A 41 3.39 -10.06 3.12
C LYS A 41 4.45 -10.36 2.07
N PHE A 42 4.46 -9.63 0.95
CA PHE A 42 5.53 -9.76 -0.05
C PHE A 42 6.90 -9.39 0.52
N THR A 43 6.99 -8.25 1.20
CA THR A 43 8.25 -7.77 1.79
C THR A 43 8.83 -8.78 2.78
N VAL A 44 8.01 -9.28 3.71
CA VAL A 44 8.43 -10.30 4.69
C VAL A 44 8.86 -11.59 3.98
N THR A 45 8.04 -12.08 3.05
CA THR A 45 8.31 -13.33 2.31
C THR A 45 9.63 -13.26 1.53
N LEU A 46 9.90 -12.13 0.86
CA LEU A 46 11.14 -11.94 0.11
C LEU A 46 12.35 -11.79 1.04
N ALA A 47 12.22 -11.02 2.12
CA ALA A 47 13.31 -10.84 3.09
C ALA A 47 13.68 -12.17 3.78
N GLU A 48 12.70 -12.95 4.20
CA GLU A 48 12.93 -14.29 4.78
C GLU A 48 13.65 -15.22 3.79
N HIS A 49 13.26 -15.22 2.52
CA HIS A 49 13.93 -16.03 1.50
C HIS A 49 15.39 -15.62 1.30
N ILE A 50 15.68 -14.32 1.27
CA ILE A 50 17.04 -13.80 1.14
C ILE A 50 17.89 -14.25 2.33
N VAL A 51 17.44 -13.96 3.56
CA VAL A 51 18.16 -14.31 4.80
C VAL A 51 18.40 -15.82 4.90
N ASN A 52 17.39 -16.63 4.59
CA ASN A 52 17.51 -18.09 4.63
C ASN A 52 18.47 -18.63 3.56
N SER A 53 18.46 -18.06 2.36
CA SER A 53 19.38 -18.47 1.29
C SER A 53 20.83 -18.15 1.66
N GLU A 54 21.08 -16.91 2.11
CA GLU A 54 22.40 -16.44 2.52
C GLU A 54 22.95 -17.23 3.71
N SER A 55 22.11 -17.49 4.72
CA SER A 55 22.49 -18.29 5.91
C SER A 55 22.89 -19.72 5.56
N ASN A 56 22.36 -20.26 4.46
CA ASN A 56 22.70 -21.59 3.96
C ASN A 56 23.83 -21.58 2.92
N GLY A 57 24.42 -20.40 2.62
CA GLY A 57 25.45 -20.25 1.58
C GLY A 57 24.94 -20.45 0.15
N ASN A 58 23.63 -20.34 -0.06
CA ASN A 58 22.98 -20.47 -1.36
C ASN A 58 22.73 -19.10 -2.00
N ASP A 59 22.75 -19.04 -3.32
CA ASP A 59 22.29 -17.87 -4.05
C ASP A 59 20.77 -17.72 -3.93
N PHE A 60 20.32 -16.56 -3.44
CA PHE A 60 18.90 -16.25 -3.32
C PHE A 60 18.26 -15.96 -4.67
N GLN A 61 19.03 -15.58 -5.70
CA GLN A 61 18.57 -15.17 -7.03
C GLN A 61 18.15 -16.36 -7.92
N ASN A 62 17.32 -17.24 -7.38
CA ASN A 62 16.81 -18.41 -8.09
C ASN A 62 15.43 -18.17 -8.73
N ASN A 63 14.90 -19.20 -9.41
CA ASN A 63 13.61 -19.13 -10.11
C ASN A 63 12.43 -18.75 -9.20
N TRP A 64 12.45 -19.16 -7.93
CA TRP A 64 11.40 -18.77 -6.99
C TRP A 64 11.46 -17.27 -6.71
N TYR A 65 12.66 -16.73 -6.44
CA TYR A 65 12.84 -15.30 -6.19
C TYR A 65 12.44 -14.46 -7.39
N LEU A 66 12.84 -14.86 -8.60
CA LEU A 66 12.43 -14.18 -9.84
C LEU A 66 10.91 -14.18 -10.01
N TYR A 67 10.25 -15.31 -9.75
CA TYR A 67 8.80 -15.42 -9.85
C TYR A 67 8.09 -14.53 -8.83
N VAL A 68 8.44 -14.63 -7.54
CA VAL A 68 7.78 -13.87 -6.47
C VAL A 68 8.04 -12.37 -6.63
N THR A 69 9.26 -11.97 -6.97
CA THR A 69 9.60 -10.57 -7.25
C THR A 69 8.81 -10.04 -8.46
N GLY A 70 8.64 -10.85 -9.51
CA GLY A 70 7.78 -10.49 -10.64
C GLY A 70 6.32 -10.26 -10.24
N ARG A 71 5.77 -11.08 -9.35
CA ARG A 71 4.42 -10.89 -8.79
C ARG A 71 4.33 -9.63 -7.93
N PHE A 72 5.35 -9.35 -7.12
CA PHE A 72 5.45 -8.14 -6.31
C PHE A 72 5.45 -6.87 -7.18
N LYS A 73 6.32 -6.81 -8.20
CA LYS A 73 6.33 -5.74 -9.20
C LYS A 73 4.98 -5.56 -9.91
N ASN A 74 4.31 -6.66 -10.24
CA ASN A 74 3.00 -6.61 -10.89
C ASN A 74 1.91 -5.99 -9.99
N VAL A 75 1.99 -6.08 -8.66
CA VAL A 75 1.06 -5.37 -7.76
C VAL A 75 1.24 -3.86 -7.92
N PHE A 76 2.48 -3.37 -7.89
CA PHE A 76 2.78 -1.95 -8.12
C PHE A 76 2.23 -1.45 -9.45
N LEU A 77 2.47 -2.19 -10.54
CA LEU A 77 2.03 -1.78 -11.88
C LEU A 77 0.51 -1.84 -12.03
N LYS A 78 -0.16 -2.85 -11.47
CA LYS A 78 -1.61 -3.02 -11.62
C LYS A 78 -2.41 -2.02 -10.79
N HIS A 79 -1.91 -1.64 -9.62
CA HIS A 79 -2.59 -0.78 -8.65
C HIS A 79 -1.89 0.57 -8.47
N TRP A 80 -1.16 1.02 -9.50
CA TRP A 80 -0.27 2.18 -9.39
C TRP A 80 -0.96 3.46 -8.93
N ARG A 81 -2.23 3.69 -9.32
CA ARG A 81 -2.98 4.90 -8.96
C ARG A 81 -3.24 4.97 -7.47
N ASP A 82 -3.83 3.90 -6.93
CA ASP A 82 -4.14 3.78 -5.51
C ASP A 82 -2.84 3.83 -4.69
N LEU A 83 -1.79 3.12 -5.14
CA LEU A 83 -0.50 3.10 -4.46
C LEU A 83 0.22 4.45 -4.48
N PHE A 84 0.07 5.23 -5.55
CA PHE A 84 0.60 6.59 -5.63
C PHE A 84 -0.15 7.55 -4.68
N GLU A 85 -1.47 7.39 -4.58
CA GLU A 85 -2.28 8.11 -3.59
C GLU A 85 -1.85 7.77 -2.16
N PHE A 86 -1.63 6.48 -1.88
CA PHE A 86 -1.23 5.97 -0.56
C PHE A 86 0.28 6.02 -0.27
N ARG A 87 1.09 6.68 -1.11
CA ARG A 87 2.57 6.68 -1.00
C ARG A 87 3.09 7.10 0.37
N GLU A 88 2.45 8.08 1.02
CA GLU A 88 2.87 8.54 2.35
C GLU A 88 2.65 7.47 3.42
N ALA A 89 1.55 6.72 3.33
CA ALA A 89 1.30 5.58 4.21
C ALA A 89 2.29 4.43 3.92
N LEU A 90 2.56 4.15 2.64
CA LEU A 90 3.55 3.14 2.24
C LEU A 90 4.94 3.44 2.82
N GLU A 91 5.41 4.69 2.74
CA GLU A 91 6.71 5.10 3.27
C GLU A 91 6.74 5.11 4.81
N LYS A 92 5.65 5.55 5.44
CA LYS A 92 5.54 5.63 6.89
C LYS A 92 5.38 4.27 7.55
N GLU A 93 4.70 3.33 6.93
CA GLU A 93 4.29 2.07 7.56
C GLU A 93 5.12 0.88 7.09
N LEU A 94 5.48 0.84 5.81
CA LEU A 94 6.15 -0.31 5.20
C LEU A 94 7.60 0.02 4.82
N PHE A 95 7.82 0.92 3.87
CA PHE A 95 9.12 1.14 3.20
C PHE A 95 10.08 2.07 3.96
N LYS A 96 10.39 1.73 5.22
CA LYS A 96 11.43 2.41 5.99
C LYS A 96 12.81 1.87 5.59
N GLU A 97 13.69 2.74 5.13
CA GLU A 97 15.02 2.38 4.61
C GLU A 97 15.86 1.52 5.56
N PHE A 98 15.73 1.69 6.87
CA PHE A 98 16.49 0.91 7.87
C PHE A 98 15.83 -0.40 8.32
N ALA A 99 14.62 -0.71 7.84
CA ALA A 99 13.83 -1.84 8.33
C ALA A 99 13.63 -2.94 7.28
N ILE A 100 14.03 -2.72 6.02
CA ILE A 100 13.78 -3.65 4.91
C ILE A 100 15.09 -3.94 4.18
N ASP A 101 15.23 -5.18 3.72
CA ASP A 101 16.34 -5.61 2.88
C ASP A 101 16.45 -4.75 1.59
N ASN A 102 17.69 -4.38 1.22
CA ASN A 102 17.95 -3.49 0.09
C ASN A 102 17.38 -4.02 -1.24
N ASN A 103 17.40 -5.34 -1.47
CA ASN A 103 16.86 -5.92 -2.70
C ASN A 103 15.33 -5.77 -2.77
N VAL A 104 14.65 -5.83 -1.63
CA VAL A 104 13.21 -5.60 -1.55
C VAL A 104 12.90 -4.11 -1.71
N MET A 105 13.64 -3.25 -1.03
CA MET A 105 13.49 -1.79 -1.11
C MET A 105 13.69 -1.25 -2.54
N GLU A 106 14.62 -1.84 -3.29
CA GLU A 106 14.90 -1.46 -4.68
C GLU A 106 13.68 -1.65 -5.61
N ASN A 107 12.81 -2.63 -5.35
CA ASN A 107 11.56 -2.80 -6.10
C ASN A 107 10.60 -1.61 -5.90
N TYR A 108 10.54 -1.08 -4.67
CA TYR A 108 9.73 0.11 -4.38
C TYR A 108 10.36 1.38 -4.96
N ASN A 109 11.69 1.52 -4.92
CA ASN A 109 12.39 2.63 -5.54
C ASN A 109 12.17 2.67 -7.07
N GLN A 110 12.18 1.52 -7.73
CA GLN A 110 11.83 1.42 -9.15
C GLN A 110 10.39 1.88 -9.43
N PHE A 111 9.44 1.50 -8.57
CA PHE A 111 8.07 2.01 -8.66
C PHE A 111 8.01 3.53 -8.52
N LYS A 112 8.67 4.11 -7.50
CA LYS A 112 8.73 5.58 -7.32
C LYS A 112 9.32 6.27 -8.55
N ALA A 113 10.37 5.72 -9.13
CA ALA A 113 11.04 6.29 -10.30
C ALA A 113 10.14 6.31 -11.57
N LEU A 114 9.20 5.37 -11.69
CA LEU A 114 8.20 5.39 -12.77
C LEU A 114 7.11 6.45 -12.58
N MET A 115 6.97 6.95 -11.36
CA MET A 115 5.94 7.90 -10.95
C MET A 115 6.47 9.33 -10.75
N ALA A 116 7.79 9.54 -10.91
CA ALA A 116 8.47 10.83 -10.82
C ALA A 116 8.50 11.54 -12.18
#